data_AF-A0A7L3LA81-F1
#
_entry.id   AF-A0A7L3LA81-F1
#
_cell.length_a   1.000
_cell.length_b   1.000
_cell.length_c   1.000
_cell.angle_alpha   90.00
_cell.angle_beta   90.00
_cell.angle_gamma   90.00
#
_symmetry.space_group_name_H-M   'P 1'
#
loop_
_entity.id
_entity.type
_entity.pdbx_description
1 polymer ?
#
loop_
_entity_poly.entity_id
_entity_poly.type
_entity_poly.pdbx_seq_one_letter_code
_entity_poly.pdbx_strand_id
1 'polypeptide(L)'
;TVFFQAIENQLKICGFKRNVDVLVLHLAGQGLRTIPSLSRFYRLRYLWINNNKIQDLTFLMKNYCLTELYLNNNELTDISGALKHLHALQILLLHNNQLQNLDKTLKELEGIISLETLNLFHNPLALDADYRLYVIYCLPSVQLLDRKAVTQKEREAALHLYNPERSHLVQSVAFGKRVKTPLGTTLGSSNSTQPAKRLMMPSGIYNNGEKSMKLVPFENPEDAILLRAMTRSVMEFSSVDWNKVGTCQERQLEGKVEEPLKKLTIQFR
;
A
#
# COMPACT_ATOMS: atom_id res chain seq x y z
N THR A 1 28.80 13.11 29.86
CA THR A 1 28.35 13.83 28.64
C THR A 1 26.92 14.28 28.84
N VAL A 2 26.52 15.44 28.29
CA VAL A 2 25.15 16.02 28.42
C VAL A 2 24.05 14.99 28.17
N PHE A 3 24.25 14.11 27.18
CA PHE A 3 23.36 12.99 26.87
C PHE A 3 23.11 12.02 28.04
N PHE A 4 24.18 11.51 28.68
CA PHE A 4 24.02 10.55 29.79
C PHE A 4 23.35 11.21 30.99
N GLN A 5 23.66 12.48 31.25
CA GLN A 5 22.97 13.24 32.29
C GLN A 5 21.48 13.41 31.97
N ALA A 6 21.14 13.72 30.71
CA ALA A 6 19.76 13.85 30.27
C ALA A 6 18.99 12.54 30.43
N ILE A 7 19.59 11.40 30.03
CA ILE A 7 18.99 10.07 30.24
C ILE A 7 18.81 9.76 31.71
N GLU A 8 19.84 9.95 32.55
CA GLU A 8 19.73 9.65 33.98
C GLU A 8 18.67 10.51 34.66
N ASN A 9 18.61 11.79 34.31
CA ASN A 9 17.56 12.69 34.81
C ASN A 9 16.18 12.19 34.38
N GLN A 10 16.04 11.78 33.11
CA GLN A 10 14.77 11.29 32.61
C GLN A 10 14.36 9.95 33.23
N LEU A 11 15.29 9.01 33.37
CA LEU A 11 15.04 7.72 34.03
C LEU A 11 14.64 7.91 35.50
N LYS A 12 15.24 8.88 36.19
CA LYS A 12 14.85 9.28 37.56
C LYS A 12 13.44 9.85 37.59
N ILE A 13 13.08 10.75 36.66
CA ILE A 13 11.74 11.35 36.58
C ILE A 13 10.68 10.29 36.26
N CYS A 14 10.96 9.37 35.34
CA CYS A 14 10.02 8.34 34.93
C CYS A 14 9.99 7.11 35.87
N GLY A 15 10.87 7.04 36.87
CA GLY A 15 10.89 5.96 37.87
C GLY A 15 11.26 4.58 37.32
N PHE A 16 11.91 4.49 36.15
CA PHE A 16 12.27 3.21 35.55
C PHE A 16 13.43 2.55 36.31
N LYS A 17 13.20 1.31 36.78
CA LYS A 17 14.23 0.51 37.48
C LYS A 17 15.23 -0.18 36.55
N ARG A 18 14.85 -0.41 35.28
CA ARG A 18 15.66 -1.09 34.26
C ARG A 18 15.50 -0.41 32.90
N ASN A 19 16.60 -0.23 32.19
CA ASN A 19 16.62 0.34 30.81
C ASN A 19 15.73 -0.45 29.84
N VAL A 20 15.53 -1.73 30.13
CA VAL A 20 14.71 -2.68 29.36
C VAL A 20 13.22 -2.28 29.29
N ASP A 21 12.72 -1.64 30.34
CA ASP A 21 11.29 -1.33 30.48
C ASP A 21 10.92 0.06 29.94
N VAL A 22 11.90 0.79 29.41
CA VAL A 22 11.72 2.17 28.94
C VAL A 22 10.98 2.17 27.62
N LEU A 23 9.73 2.64 27.65
CA LEU A 23 8.87 2.80 26.48
C LEU A 23 8.97 4.21 25.88
N VAL A 24 9.31 5.20 26.70
CA VAL A 24 9.26 6.62 26.35
C VAL A 24 10.58 7.28 26.71
N LEU A 25 11.17 8.02 25.76
CA LEU A 25 12.39 8.79 25.95
C LEU A 25 12.19 10.25 25.54
N HIS A 26 12.50 11.16 26.45
CA HIS A 26 12.35 12.61 26.33
C HIS A 26 13.72 13.29 26.43
N LEU A 27 14.26 13.66 25.28
CA LEU A 27 15.56 14.31 25.12
C LEU A 27 15.46 15.64 24.37
N ALA A 28 14.30 16.29 24.45
CA ALA A 28 14.06 17.56 23.77
C ALA A 28 14.90 18.71 24.35
N GLY A 29 15.41 19.60 23.50
CA GLY A 29 16.02 20.86 23.93
C GLY A 29 17.36 20.75 24.65
N GLN A 30 18.09 19.64 24.50
CA GLN A 30 19.34 19.37 25.22
C GLN A 30 20.60 19.83 24.45
N GLY A 31 20.43 20.42 23.27
CA GLY A 31 21.54 20.86 22.42
C GLY A 31 22.42 19.71 21.92
N LEU A 32 21.86 18.50 21.82
CA LEU A 32 22.60 17.30 21.42
C LEU A 32 23.00 17.38 19.95
N ARG A 33 24.28 17.12 19.68
CA ARG A 33 24.79 16.97 18.30
C ARG A 33 24.85 15.51 17.87
N THR A 34 25.28 14.64 18.78
CA THR A 34 25.41 13.20 18.56
C THR A 34 24.76 12.46 19.72
N ILE A 35 24.14 11.33 19.40
CA ILE A 35 23.52 10.43 20.37
C ILE A 35 24.21 9.07 20.26
N PRO A 36 24.70 8.50 21.37
CA PRO A 36 25.20 7.14 21.35
C PRO A 36 24.05 6.16 21.11
N SER A 37 24.38 4.96 20.62
CA SER A 37 23.37 3.97 20.24
C SER A 37 22.30 3.73 21.31
N LEU A 38 21.03 3.81 20.92
CA LEU A 38 19.86 3.53 21.75
C LEU A 38 19.49 2.04 21.78
N SER A 39 20.42 1.17 21.36
CA SER A 39 20.25 -0.30 21.32
C SER A 39 19.84 -0.92 22.66
N ARG A 40 20.12 -0.26 23.78
CA ARG A 40 19.74 -0.72 25.12
C ARG A 40 18.22 -0.62 25.39
N PHE A 41 17.52 0.23 24.65
CA PHE A 41 16.09 0.52 24.81
C PHE A 41 15.28 -0.21 23.73
N TYR A 42 15.26 -1.54 23.78
CA TYR A 42 14.68 -2.35 22.72
C TYR A 42 13.14 -2.27 22.64
N ARG A 43 12.47 -1.89 23.74
CA ARG A 43 10.99 -1.69 23.80
C ARG A 43 10.58 -0.24 23.58
N LEU A 44 11.50 0.62 23.16
CA LEU A 44 11.22 2.04 22.97
C LEU A 44 10.14 2.22 21.89
N ARG A 45 9.07 2.93 22.24
CA ARG A 45 7.94 3.23 21.36
C ARG A 45 7.86 4.71 21.01
N TYR A 46 8.17 5.58 21.97
CA TYR A 46 8.03 7.03 21.83
C TYR A 46 9.37 7.70 22.08
N LEU A 47 9.85 8.46 21.09
CA LEU A 47 11.15 9.11 21.16
C LEU A 47 11.05 10.59 20.78
N TRP A 48 11.27 11.46 21.77
CA TRP A 48 11.27 12.91 21.61
C TRP A 48 12.70 13.43 21.63
N ILE A 49 13.20 13.87 20.47
CA ILE A 49 14.54 14.47 20.33
C ILE A 49 14.46 15.78 19.54
N ASN A 50 13.32 16.45 19.60
CA ASN A 50 13.10 17.73 18.97
C ASN A 50 13.94 18.86 19.61
N ASN A 51 14.19 19.93 18.86
CA ASN A 51 14.95 21.10 19.31
C ASN A 51 16.39 20.74 19.74
N ASN A 52 17.07 19.91 18.97
CA ASN A 52 18.49 19.62 19.17
C ASN A 52 19.29 20.05 17.93
N LYS A 53 20.54 19.61 17.81
CA LYS A 53 21.44 19.92 16.69
C LYS A 53 21.93 18.63 16.03
N ILE A 54 21.02 17.66 15.91
CA ILE A 54 21.35 16.32 15.43
C ILE A 54 21.49 16.34 13.92
N GLN A 55 22.54 15.69 13.43
CA GLN A 55 22.85 15.59 11.99
C GLN A 55 22.76 14.15 11.49
N ASP A 56 22.90 13.15 12.37
CA ASP A 56 22.86 11.72 12.04
C ASP A 56 21.81 10.95 12.85
N LEU A 57 21.30 9.84 12.30
CA LEU A 57 20.29 8.99 12.95
C LEU A 57 20.79 7.57 13.20
N THR A 58 22.11 7.36 13.19
CA THR A 58 22.79 6.06 13.36
C THR A 58 22.47 5.38 14.69
N PHE A 59 21.96 6.11 15.67
CA PHE A 59 21.61 5.58 16.98
C PHE A 59 20.32 4.75 17.02
N LEU A 60 19.50 4.77 15.96
CA LEU A 60 18.18 4.11 15.88
C LEU A 60 18.20 2.68 15.34
N MET A 61 19.37 2.15 14.95
CA MET A 61 19.52 0.90 14.19
C MET A 61 18.87 -0.35 14.80
N LYS A 62 18.61 -0.37 16.11
CA LYS A 62 18.02 -1.53 16.82
C LYS A 62 16.65 -1.26 17.46
N ASN A 63 16.02 -0.12 17.18
CA ASN A 63 14.77 0.30 17.83
C ASN A 63 13.53 -0.05 16.97
N TYR A 64 13.34 -1.33 16.66
CA TYR A 64 12.29 -1.81 15.75
C TYR A 64 10.85 -1.53 16.21
N CYS A 65 10.64 -1.30 17.51
CA CYS A 65 9.32 -1.08 18.11
C CYS A 65 8.89 0.39 18.17
N LEU A 66 9.66 1.31 17.58
CA LEU A 66 9.31 2.73 17.57
C LEU A 66 8.01 2.97 16.81
N THR A 67 7.07 3.65 17.47
CA THR A 67 5.78 4.05 16.91
C THR A 67 5.73 5.54 16.63
N GLU A 68 6.40 6.36 17.45
CA GLU A 68 6.44 7.81 17.24
C GLU A 68 7.85 8.36 17.40
N LEU A 69 8.27 9.15 16.41
CA LEU A 69 9.59 9.75 16.33
C LEU A 69 9.50 11.25 16.04
N TYR A 70 9.97 12.05 16.98
CA TYR A 70 9.93 13.50 16.93
C TYR A 70 11.35 14.04 16.77
N LEU A 71 11.68 14.43 15.54
CA LEU A 71 13.00 14.92 15.13
C LEU A 71 12.94 16.35 14.57
N ASN A 72 11.84 17.07 14.81
CA ASN A 72 11.68 18.42 14.34
C ASN A 72 12.64 19.41 15.00
N ASN A 73 12.99 20.48 14.28
CA ASN A 73 13.98 21.48 14.72
C ASN A 73 15.33 20.83 15.06
N ASN A 74 15.91 20.15 14.07
CA ASN A 74 17.27 19.60 14.12
C ASN A 74 18.05 20.09 12.88
N GLU A 75 19.26 19.57 12.69
CA GLU A 75 20.15 19.92 11.57
C GLU A 75 20.31 18.72 10.61
N LEU A 76 19.28 17.89 10.47
CA LEU A 76 19.34 16.68 9.64
C LEU A 76 19.44 17.05 8.16
N THR A 77 20.50 16.59 7.50
CA THR A 77 20.70 16.76 6.05
C THR A 77 20.35 15.50 5.26
N ASP A 78 20.44 14.33 5.91
CA ASP A 78 20.16 13.03 5.32
C ASP A 78 19.57 12.08 6.38
N ILE A 79 18.66 11.21 5.95
CA ILE A 79 18.04 10.16 6.78
C ILE A 79 18.29 8.75 6.23
N SER A 80 19.02 8.64 5.11
CA SER A 80 19.25 7.39 4.39
C SER A 80 19.90 6.33 5.29
N GLY A 81 19.36 5.11 5.23
CA GLY A 81 19.84 3.94 5.98
C GLY A 81 19.51 3.91 7.47
N ALA A 82 18.76 4.87 8.00
CA ALA A 82 18.50 4.99 9.44
C ALA A 82 17.08 4.65 9.90
N LEU A 83 16.09 4.61 9.00
CA LEU A 83 14.67 4.49 9.34
C LEU A 83 13.95 3.31 8.66
N LYS A 84 14.54 2.71 7.62
CA LYS A 84 13.92 1.64 6.81
C LYS A 84 13.43 0.43 7.62
N HIS A 85 14.08 0.12 8.75
CA HIS A 85 13.73 -1.01 9.63
C HIS A 85 12.60 -0.69 10.63
N LEU A 86 12.13 0.55 10.70
CA LEU A 86 11.11 1.00 11.66
C LEU A 86 9.70 0.71 11.15
N HIS A 87 9.36 -0.55 10.92
CA HIS A 87 8.09 -0.95 10.29
C HIS A 87 6.83 -0.66 11.12
N ALA A 88 6.99 -0.32 12.41
CA ALA A 88 5.89 0.04 13.31
C ALA A 88 5.69 1.56 13.47
N LEU A 89 6.50 2.38 12.78
CA LEU A 89 6.46 3.82 12.91
C LEU A 89 5.19 4.38 12.28
N GLN A 90 4.41 5.12 13.06
CA GLN A 90 3.15 5.74 12.66
C GLN A 90 3.27 7.25 12.50
N ILE A 91 4.04 7.90 13.38
CA ILE A 91 4.22 9.34 13.39
C ILE A 91 5.71 9.68 13.24
N LEU A 92 6.04 10.46 12.21
CA LEU A 92 7.38 10.98 11.96
C LEU A 92 7.33 12.48 11.72
N LEU A 93 7.92 13.25 12.64
CA LEU A 93 8.03 14.70 12.52
C LEU A 93 9.47 15.09 12.19
N LEU A 94 9.68 15.60 10.98
CA LEU A 94 10.98 16.00 10.43
C LEU A 94 10.99 17.48 9.97
N HIS A 95 9.98 18.26 10.30
CA HIS A 95 9.91 19.67 9.91
C HIS A 95 11.04 20.50 10.53
N ASN A 96 11.39 21.62 9.88
CA ASN A 96 12.53 22.46 10.28
C ASN A 96 13.83 21.65 10.40
N ASN A 97 14.22 20.99 9.30
CA ASN A 97 15.51 20.33 9.14
C ASN A 97 16.15 20.82 7.82
N GLN A 98 17.24 20.20 7.39
CA GLN A 98 18.02 20.61 6.21
C GLN A 98 17.98 19.53 5.11
N LEU A 99 16.90 18.76 5.01
CA LEU A 99 16.76 17.70 4.01
C LEU A 99 16.58 18.30 2.61
N GLN A 100 17.49 17.96 1.70
CA GLN A 100 17.51 18.54 0.34
C GLN A 100 16.99 17.59 -0.74
N ASN A 101 17.28 16.29 -0.62
CA ASN A 101 16.97 15.33 -1.67
C ASN A 101 15.67 14.59 -1.37
N LEU A 102 14.61 14.91 -2.11
CA LEU A 102 13.30 14.29 -1.96
C LEU A 102 13.34 12.78 -2.25
N ASP A 103 13.90 12.36 -3.39
CA ASP A 103 13.97 10.96 -3.79
C ASP A 103 14.69 10.07 -2.77
N LYS A 104 15.81 10.56 -2.22
CA LYS A 104 16.57 9.82 -1.21
C LYS A 104 15.76 9.66 0.08
N THR A 105 15.12 10.74 0.50
CA THR A 105 14.24 10.75 1.69
C THR A 105 13.09 9.77 1.51
N LEU A 106 12.42 9.78 0.36
CA LEU A 106 11.28 8.91 0.09
C LEU A 106 11.66 7.43 -0.03
N LYS A 107 12.80 7.09 -0.66
CA LYS A 107 13.31 5.71 -0.71
C LYS A 107 13.54 5.12 0.68
N GLU A 108 13.95 5.95 1.64
CA GLU A 108 14.10 5.50 3.02
C GLU A 108 12.75 5.25 3.70
N LEU A 109 11.79 6.15 3.47
CA LEU A 109 10.45 6.09 4.06
C LEU A 109 9.54 5.02 3.42
N GLU A 110 9.81 4.60 2.18
CA GLU A 110 9.03 3.58 1.47
C GLU A 110 8.99 2.24 2.22
N GLY A 111 10.03 1.93 3.01
CA GLY A 111 10.07 0.73 3.87
C GLY A 111 9.13 0.77 5.08
N ILE A 112 8.56 1.93 5.39
CA ILE A 112 7.73 2.18 6.58
C ILE A 112 6.25 2.05 6.19
N ILE A 113 5.74 0.83 6.29
CA ILE A 113 4.40 0.47 5.83
C ILE A 113 3.30 1.12 6.69
N SER A 114 3.56 1.34 7.99
CA SER A 114 2.59 1.87 8.96
C SER A 114 2.58 3.39 9.10
N LEU A 115 3.31 4.14 8.26
CA LEU A 115 3.45 5.59 8.45
C LEU A 115 2.14 6.31 8.12
N GLU A 116 1.52 6.93 9.13
CA GLU A 116 0.24 7.62 8.99
C GLU A 116 0.43 9.14 8.96
N THR A 117 1.33 9.68 9.76
CA THR A 117 1.59 11.12 9.88
C THR A 117 3.03 11.44 9.57
N LEU A 118 3.23 12.30 8.57
CA LEU A 118 4.54 12.78 8.12
C LEU A 118 4.55 14.30 8.02
N ASN A 119 5.54 14.94 8.63
CA ASN A 119 5.77 16.38 8.47
C ASN A 119 7.20 16.61 7.98
N LEU A 120 7.37 17.21 6.80
CA LEU A 120 8.64 17.60 6.20
C LEU A 120 8.68 19.09 5.81
N PHE A 121 7.63 19.87 6.10
CA PHE A 121 7.62 21.30 5.84
C PHE A 121 8.83 22.04 6.45
N HIS A 122 9.22 23.16 5.85
CA HIS A 122 10.47 23.87 6.18
C HIS A 122 11.72 22.97 6.11
N ASN A 123 11.78 22.12 5.08
CA ASN A 123 13.02 21.55 4.58
C ASN A 123 13.26 22.06 3.15
N PRO A 124 14.51 22.16 2.69
CA PRO A 124 14.80 22.51 1.30
C PRO A 124 14.06 21.66 0.26
N LEU A 125 13.84 20.36 0.53
CA LEU A 125 13.07 19.46 -0.35
C LEU A 125 11.58 19.82 -0.50
N ALA A 126 11.04 20.66 0.38
CA ALA A 126 9.63 21.05 0.34
C ALA A 126 9.39 22.28 -0.54
N LEU A 127 10.44 22.87 -1.13
CA LEU A 127 10.31 23.98 -2.08
C LEU A 127 9.89 23.52 -3.48
N ASP A 128 10.04 22.23 -3.80
CA ASP A 128 9.67 21.70 -5.10
C ASP A 128 8.14 21.77 -5.31
N ALA A 129 7.69 22.21 -6.48
CA ALA A 129 6.27 22.41 -6.76
C ALA A 129 5.45 21.11 -6.67
N ASP A 130 6.04 20.00 -7.09
CA ASP A 130 5.39 18.68 -7.12
C ASP A 130 5.62 17.86 -5.84
N TYR A 131 6.37 18.41 -4.87
CA TYR A 131 6.74 17.72 -3.62
C TYR A 131 5.56 16.99 -2.98
N ARG A 132 4.42 17.68 -2.82
CA ARG A 132 3.27 17.12 -2.12
C ARG A 132 2.66 15.93 -2.86
N LEU A 133 2.44 16.05 -4.18
CA LEU A 133 1.84 14.97 -4.97
C LEU A 133 2.80 13.79 -5.10
N TYR A 134 4.10 14.05 -5.22
CA TYR A 134 5.12 13.01 -5.30
C TYR A 134 5.20 12.20 -4.00
N VAL A 135 5.20 12.86 -2.84
CA VAL A 135 5.18 12.19 -1.53
C VAL A 135 3.91 11.33 -1.39
N ILE A 136 2.75 11.86 -1.79
CA ILE A 136 1.47 11.12 -1.73
C ILE A 136 1.48 9.88 -2.63
N TYR A 137 2.11 9.97 -3.80
CA TYR A 137 2.27 8.83 -4.71
C TYR A 137 3.19 7.75 -4.13
N CYS A 138 4.37 8.13 -3.64
CA CYS A 138 5.36 7.20 -3.11
C CYS A 138 4.94 6.57 -1.78
N LEU A 139 4.23 7.31 -0.93
CA LEU A 139 3.84 6.87 0.42
C LEU A 139 2.31 6.81 0.56
N PRO A 140 1.65 5.76 0.02
CA PRO A 140 0.20 5.66 0.05
C PRO A 140 -0.37 5.49 1.48
N SER A 141 0.43 5.00 2.44
CA SER A 141 0.05 4.83 3.85
C SER A 141 -0.21 6.15 4.58
N VAL A 142 0.44 7.25 4.15
CA VAL A 142 0.38 8.54 4.83
C VAL A 142 -1.02 9.14 4.69
N GLN A 143 -1.65 9.45 5.83
CA GLN A 143 -2.97 10.07 5.92
C GLN A 143 -2.87 11.58 6.21
N LEU A 144 -1.85 11.99 6.97
CA LEU A 144 -1.60 13.39 7.31
C LEU A 144 -0.20 13.79 6.82
N LEU A 145 -0.14 14.73 5.87
CA LEU A 145 1.09 15.27 5.32
C LEU A 145 1.16 16.77 5.58
N ASP A 146 2.20 17.23 6.27
CA ASP A 146 2.44 18.64 6.58
C ASP A 146 1.25 19.33 7.24
N ARG A 147 0.69 18.66 8.26
CA ARG A 147 -0.50 19.08 9.01
C ARG A 147 -1.79 19.17 8.19
N LYS A 148 -1.79 18.69 6.95
CA LYS A 148 -2.98 18.63 6.07
C LYS A 148 -3.33 17.18 5.77
N ALA A 149 -4.61 16.84 5.90
CA ALA A 149 -5.10 15.52 5.52
C ALA A 149 -4.89 15.30 4.01
N VAL A 150 -4.45 14.10 3.64
CA VAL A 150 -4.31 13.68 2.24
C VAL A 150 -5.69 13.32 1.73
N THR A 151 -6.18 14.09 0.76
CA THR A 151 -7.50 13.88 0.19
C THR A 151 -7.47 12.85 -0.94
N GLN A 152 -8.59 12.19 -1.18
CA GLN A 152 -8.71 11.23 -2.28
C GLN A 152 -8.46 11.87 -3.66
N LYS A 153 -8.86 13.13 -3.85
CA LYS A 153 -8.60 13.89 -5.08
C LYS A 153 -7.11 14.07 -5.34
N GLU A 154 -6.32 14.34 -4.30
CA GLU A 154 -4.86 14.45 -4.43
C GLU A 154 -4.24 13.09 -4.77
N ARG A 155 -4.75 11.98 -4.21
CA ARG A 155 -4.27 10.63 -4.53
C ARG A 155 -4.55 10.27 -5.99
N GLU A 156 -5.74 10.59 -6.49
CA GLU A 156 -6.12 10.37 -7.89
C GLU A 156 -5.27 11.22 -8.84
N ALA A 157 -5.05 12.49 -8.50
CA ALA A 157 -4.18 13.38 -9.28
C ALA A 157 -2.73 12.89 -9.30
N ALA A 158 -2.19 12.48 -8.15
CA ALA A 158 -0.85 11.92 -8.04
C ALA A 158 -0.71 10.61 -8.84
N LEU A 159 -1.71 9.72 -8.76
CA LEU A 159 -1.73 8.49 -9.55
C LEU A 159 -1.77 8.78 -11.05
N HIS A 160 -2.62 9.71 -11.50
CA HIS A 160 -2.72 10.08 -12.91
C HIS A 160 -1.40 10.67 -13.45
N LEU A 161 -0.67 11.42 -12.63
CA LEU A 161 0.56 12.10 -13.03
C LEU A 161 1.76 11.13 -13.08
N TYR A 162 1.92 10.26 -12.08
CA TYR A 162 3.08 9.38 -11.94
C TYR A 162 2.87 7.94 -12.44
N ASN A 163 1.61 7.50 -12.64
CA ASN A 163 1.28 6.19 -13.18
C ASN A 163 -0.01 6.21 -14.02
N PRO A 164 0.07 6.73 -15.26
CA PRO A 164 -1.09 6.88 -16.14
C PRO A 164 -1.71 5.54 -16.53
N GLU A 165 -0.89 4.49 -16.71
CA GLU A 165 -1.36 3.14 -17.05
C GLU A 165 -2.27 2.57 -15.95
N ARG A 166 -1.81 2.63 -14.69
CA ARG A 166 -2.62 2.20 -13.54
C ARG A 166 -3.85 3.07 -13.37
N SER A 167 -3.76 4.38 -13.64
CA SER A 167 -4.93 5.27 -13.64
C SER A 167 -5.99 4.83 -14.65
N HIS A 168 -5.59 4.53 -15.89
CA HIS A 168 -6.50 4.00 -16.93
C HIS A 168 -7.11 2.66 -16.55
N LEU A 169 -6.36 1.78 -15.89
CA LEU A 169 -6.89 0.52 -15.37
C LEU A 169 -7.94 0.75 -14.28
N VAL A 170 -7.67 1.61 -13.29
CA VAL A 170 -8.65 1.91 -12.24
C VAL A 170 -9.94 2.48 -12.82
N GLN A 171 -9.84 3.33 -13.85
CA GLN A 171 -11.01 3.89 -14.55
C GLN A 171 -11.79 2.83 -15.36
N SER A 172 -11.09 1.85 -15.96
CA SER A 172 -11.72 0.81 -16.78
C SER A 172 -12.26 -0.38 -15.95
N VAL A 173 -11.69 -0.63 -14.77
CA VAL A 173 -12.07 -1.73 -13.85
C VAL A 173 -13.27 -1.37 -12.96
N ALA A 174 -13.75 -0.12 -12.98
CA ALA A 174 -14.96 0.28 -12.26
C ALA A 174 -16.16 -0.60 -12.64
N PHE A 175 -16.45 -1.57 -11.77
CA PHE A 175 -17.51 -2.56 -11.89
C PHE A 175 -18.83 -1.90 -12.34
N GLY A 176 -19.33 -2.29 -13.51
CA GLY A 176 -20.69 -1.95 -13.96
C GLY A 176 -20.91 -0.61 -14.67
N LYS A 177 -19.89 0.24 -14.86
CA LYS A 177 -20.02 1.41 -15.78
C LYS A 177 -19.31 1.13 -17.09
N ARG A 178 -20.09 0.84 -18.13
CA ARG A 178 -19.61 0.96 -19.52
C ARG A 178 -19.23 2.41 -19.76
N VAL A 179 -17.94 2.72 -19.76
CA VAL A 179 -17.44 3.99 -20.27
C VAL A 179 -17.80 4.04 -21.76
N LYS A 180 -18.70 4.95 -22.14
CA LYS A 180 -18.90 5.31 -23.56
C LYS A 180 -17.81 6.30 -23.93
N THR A 181 -16.61 5.83 -24.26
CA THR A 181 -15.69 6.65 -25.04
C THR A 181 -16.20 6.68 -26.48
N PRO A 182 -16.57 7.84 -27.04
CA PRO A 182 -16.60 7.97 -28.49
C PRO A 182 -15.15 7.89 -28.96
N LEU A 183 -14.80 6.85 -29.70
CA LEU A 183 -13.56 6.87 -30.47
C LEU A 183 -13.66 8.05 -31.44
N GLY A 184 -12.77 9.02 -31.27
CA GLY A 184 -12.67 10.20 -32.13
C GLY A 184 -12.52 9.80 -33.59
N THR A 185 -13.39 10.37 -34.41
CA THR A 185 -13.35 10.39 -35.86
C THR A 185 -12.14 11.18 -36.34
N THR A 186 -11.24 10.54 -37.10
CA THR A 186 -10.52 11.20 -38.19
C THR A 186 -10.61 10.35 -39.45
N LEU A 187 -11.08 11.02 -40.49
CA LEU A 187 -11.40 10.57 -41.85
C LEU A 187 -10.24 9.84 -42.54
N GLY A 188 -10.56 8.78 -43.28
CA GLY A 188 -9.65 8.09 -44.20
C GLY A 188 -10.37 6.97 -44.95
N SER A 189 -11.05 7.34 -46.04
CA SER A 189 -11.78 6.44 -46.94
C SER A 189 -10.84 5.48 -47.67
N SER A 190 -11.09 4.17 -47.60
CA SER A 190 -11.13 3.30 -48.78
C SER A 190 -11.81 1.96 -48.45
N ASN A 191 -12.73 1.57 -49.33
CA ASN A 191 -13.48 0.32 -49.27
C ASN A 191 -12.53 -0.88 -49.48
N SER A 192 -12.44 -1.79 -48.51
CA SER A 192 -12.17 -3.19 -48.82
C SER A 192 -12.84 -4.11 -47.80
N THR A 193 -13.73 -4.96 -48.31
CA THR A 193 -14.44 -5.99 -47.57
C THR A 193 -13.44 -7.11 -47.26
N GLN A 194 -12.94 -7.20 -46.03
CA GLN A 194 -12.30 -8.43 -45.53
C GLN A 194 -12.81 -8.78 -44.13
N PRO A 195 -13.09 -10.06 -43.85
CA PRO A 195 -13.52 -10.50 -42.53
C PRO A 195 -12.39 -10.29 -41.51
N ALA A 196 -12.79 -10.08 -40.26
CA ALA A 196 -11.90 -9.81 -39.13
C ALA A 196 -10.69 -10.76 -39.12
N LYS A 197 -9.48 -10.18 -39.16
CA LYS A 197 -8.23 -10.92 -38.94
C LYS A 197 -8.29 -11.58 -37.56
N ARG A 198 -8.34 -12.91 -37.57
CA ARG A 198 -8.13 -13.76 -36.40
C ARG A 198 -6.69 -13.53 -35.92
N LEU A 199 -6.52 -12.92 -34.76
CA LEU A 199 -5.22 -12.86 -34.09
C LEU A 199 -4.74 -14.30 -33.87
N MET A 200 -3.58 -14.66 -34.43
CA MET A 200 -3.00 -15.98 -34.23
C MET A 200 -2.55 -16.12 -32.78
N MET A 201 -2.95 -17.23 -32.15
CA MET A 201 -2.49 -17.63 -30.83
C MET A 201 -0.98 -17.90 -30.86
N PRO A 202 -0.23 -17.57 -29.80
CA PRO A 202 1.09 -18.14 -29.59
C PRO A 202 0.97 -19.66 -29.49
N SER A 203 1.74 -20.36 -30.32
CA SER A 203 1.78 -21.82 -30.36
C SER A 203 2.47 -22.35 -29.11
N GLY A 204 1.71 -22.66 -28.07
CA GLY A 204 2.24 -23.35 -26.90
C GLY A 204 1.27 -23.33 -25.74
N ILE A 205 1.00 -24.51 -25.18
CA ILE A 205 0.21 -24.74 -23.95
C ILE A 205 -1.31 -24.81 -24.18
N TYR A 206 -1.74 -25.68 -25.10
CA TYR A 206 -3.01 -26.38 -24.91
C TYR A 206 -2.79 -27.87 -25.14
N ASN A 207 -2.48 -28.57 -24.05
CA ASN A 207 -2.79 -30.00 -23.99
C ASN A 207 -4.17 -30.15 -23.37
N ASN A 208 -5.00 -30.86 -24.12
CA ASN A 208 -6.32 -31.36 -23.76
C ASN A 208 -6.34 -32.10 -22.43
N GLY A 209 -7.48 -32.01 -21.75
CA GLY A 209 -7.97 -33.05 -20.86
C GLY A 209 -7.42 -33.01 -19.44
N GLU A 210 -8.32 -32.76 -18.49
CA GLU A 210 -8.25 -33.22 -17.09
C GLU A 210 -6.87 -33.35 -16.45
N LYS A 211 -6.49 -32.32 -15.66
CA LYS A 211 -5.89 -32.45 -14.32
C LYS A 211 -5.46 -31.08 -13.82
N SER A 212 -6.00 -30.68 -12.68
CA SER A 212 -5.41 -29.74 -11.72
C SER A 212 -4.51 -28.65 -12.32
N MET A 213 -5.09 -27.48 -12.65
CA MET A 213 -4.29 -26.26 -12.81
C MET A 213 -3.62 -25.97 -11.48
N LYS A 214 -2.36 -26.39 -11.33
CA LYS A 214 -1.45 -25.79 -10.36
C LYS A 214 -1.43 -24.30 -10.69
N LEU A 215 -1.92 -23.49 -9.76
CA LEU A 215 -1.82 -22.04 -9.81
C LEU A 215 -0.33 -21.71 -9.92
N VAL A 216 0.15 -21.46 -11.13
CA VAL A 216 1.41 -20.73 -11.30
C VAL A 216 1.05 -19.29 -10.99
N PRO A 217 1.65 -18.67 -9.95
CA PRO A 217 1.40 -17.26 -9.67
C PRO A 217 1.76 -16.45 -10.92
N PHE A 218 0.85 -15.60 -11.37
CA PHE A 218 1.16 -14.67 -12.46
C PHE A 218 2.29 -13.73 -11.98
N GLU A 219 3.37 -13.64 -12.74
CA GLU A 219 4.48 -12.73 -12.41
C GLU A 219 4.08 -11.25 -12.59
N ASN A 220 3.14 -10.98 -13.50
CA ASN A 220 2.56 -9.66 -13.74
C ASN A 220 1.02 -9.74 -13.66
N PRO A 221 0.35 -8.87 -12.87
CA PRO A 221 -1.12 -8.84 -12.79
C PRO A 221 -1.83 -8.53 -14.11
N GLU A 222 -1.15 -7.92 -15.09
CA GLU A 222 -1.72 -7.60 -16.41
C GLU A 222 -2.02 -8.85 -17.24
N ASP A 223 -1.15 -9.87 -17.17
CA ASP A 223 -1.32 -11.13 -17.89
C ASP A 223 -2.53 -11.92 -17.37
N ALA A 224 -2.78 -11.85 -16.06
CA ALA A 224 -3.94 -12.46 -15.43
C ALA A 224 -5.25 -11.84 -15.95
N ILE A 225 -5.26 -10.52 -16.16
CA ILE A 225 -6.41 -9.77 -16.66
C ILE A 225 -6.64 -10.08 -18.14
N LEU A 226 -5.58 -10.10 -18.95
CA LEU A 226 -5.66 -10.40 -20.38
C LEU A 226 -6.16 -11.82 -20.61
N LEU A 227 -5.66 -12.79 -19.85
CA LEU A 227 -6.10 -14.18 -19.88
C LEU A 227 -7.55 -14.31 -19.42
N ARG A 228 -7.98 -13.58 -18.38
CA ARG A 228 -9.37 -13.55 -17.90
C ARG A 228 -10.33 -12.87 -18.88
N ALA A 229 -9.86 -11.86 -19.62
CA ALA A 229 -10.63 -11.18 -20.65
C ALA A 229 -10.77 -12.03 -21.92
N MET A 230 -9.77 -12.83 -22.25
CA MET A 230 -9.77 -13.72 -23.42
C MET A 230 -10.45 -15.06 -23.15
N THR A 231 -10.44 -15.53 -21.91
CA THR A 231 -11.23 -16.71 -21.49
C THR A 231 -12.68 -16.28 -21.35
N ARG A 232 -13.48 -16.51 -22.41
CA ARG A 232 -14.93 -16.40 -22.32
C ARG A 232 -15.41 -17.32 -21.21
N SER A 233 -15.76 -16.72 -20.07
CA SER A 233 -16.28 -17.45 -18.93
C SER A 233 -17.63 -18.03 -19.36
N VAL A 234 -17.73 -19.34 -19.48
CA VAL A 234 -19.02 -20.00 -19.76
C VAL A 234 -19.90 -19.73 -18.55
N MET A 235 -20.94 -18.92 -18.74
CA MET A 235 -21.87 -18.58 -17.67
C MET A 235 -22.90 -19.71 -17.59
N GLU A 236 -22.83 -20.50 -16.52
CA GLU A 236 -23.75 -21.62 -16.29
C GLU A 236 -24.82 -21.22 -15.28
N PHE A 237 -26.08 -21.20 -15.72
CA PHE A 237 -27.22 -21.13 -14.82
C PHE A 237 -27.84 -22.50 -14.71
N SER A 238 -28.12 -22.92 -13.48
CA SER A 238 -28.85 -24.15 -13.26
C SER A 238 -30.06 -23.93 -12.39
N SER A 239 -31.18 -24.46 -12.85
CA SER A 239 -32.49 -24.34 -12.22
C SER A 239 -33.05 -25.74 -11.96
N VAL A 240 -33.68 -25.89 -10.80
CA VAL A 240 -34.38 -27.10 -10.39
C VAL A 240 -35.83 -26.71 -10.15
N ASP A 241 -36.74 -27.55 -10.62
CA ASP A 241 -38.17 -27.36 -10.40
C ASP A 241 -38.53 -27.70 -8.95
N TRP A 242 -38.55 -26.67 -8.10
CA TRP A 242 -38.78 -26.82 -6.66
C TRP A 242 -40.17 -27.33 -6.29
N ASN A 243 -41.14 -27.26 -7.22
CA ASN A 243 -42.49 -27.79 -7.02
C ASN A 243 -42.54 -29.33 -7.01
N LYS A 244 -41.47 -29.99 -7.49
CA LYS A 244 -41.32 -31.45 -7.47
C LYS A 244 -40.51 -31.95 -6.28
N VAL A 245 -40.01 -31.03 -5.45
CA VAL A 245 -39.23 -31.37 -4.25
C VAL A 245 -40.21 -31.53 -3.09
N GLY A 246 -40.43 -32.78 -2.66
CA GLY A 246 -41.30 -33.06 -1.52
C GLY A 246 -40.83 -32.34 -0.25
N THR A 247 -41.78 -31.79 0.50
CA THR A 247 -41.52 -31.18 1.80
C THR A 247 -41.01 -32.22 2.79
N CYS A 248 -40.32 -31.78 3.84
CA CYS A 248 -39.68 -32.69 4.80
C CYS A 248 -40.68 -33.62 5.51
N GLN A 249 -41.93 -33.18 5.68
CA GLN A 249 -43.01 -33.97 6.27
C GLN A 249 -43.55 -35.04 5.29
N GLU A 250 -43.65 -34.73 4.00
CA GLU A 250 -44.10 -35.68 2.97
C GLU A 250 -43.11 -36.83 2.77
N ARG A 251 -41.80 -36.53 2.85
CA ARG A 251 -40.72 -37.53 2.80
C ARG A 251 -40.69 -38.49 4.00
N GLN A 252 -41.32 -38.14 5.11
CA GLN A 252 -41.38 -39.00 6.30
C GLN A 252 -42.59 -39.95 6.29
N LEU A 253 -43.66 -39.60 5.58
CA LEU A 253 -44.92 -40.36 5.54
C LEU A 253 -44.97 -41.34 4.35
N GLU A 254 -44.38 -40.98 3.21
CA GLU A 254 -44.35 -41.85 2.04
C GLU A 254 -42.99 -42.54 1.89
N GLY A 255 -42.95 -43.86 2.11
CA GLY A 255 -41.85 -44.72 1.67
C GLY A 255 -41.82 -44.90 0.14
N LYS A 256 -41.93 -43.82 -0.63
CA LYS A 256 -41.82 -43.84 -2.09
C LYS A 256 -40.39 -43.62 -2.54
N VAL A 257 -39.98 -44.42 -3.52
CA VAL A 257 -38.71 -44.25 -4.25
C VAL A 257 -38.76 -42.91 -4.97
N GLU A 258 -37.93 -41.95 -4.54
CA GLU A 258 -37.84 -40.62 -5.17
C GLU A 258 -37.33 -40.76 -6.61
N GLU A 259 -38.07 -40.24 -7.58
CA GLU A 259 -37.55 -40.06 -8.94
C GLU A 259 -36.41 -39.03 -8.92
N PRO A 260 -35.30 -39.25 -9.66
CA PRO A 260 -34.17 -38.34 -9.66
C PRO A 260 -34.57 -36.95 -10.20
N LEU A 261 -34.33 -35.92 -9.39
CA LEU A 261 -34.63 -34.52 -9.73
C LEU A 261 -33.95 -34.11 -11.05
N LYS A 262 -34.76 -33.72 -12.04
CA LYS A 262 -34.26 -33.22 -13.32
C LYS A 262 -33.81 -31.77 -13.17
N LYS A 263 -32.50 -31.56 -13.24
CA LYS A 263 -31.86 -30.24 -13.23
C LYS A 263 -31.70 -29.72 -14.67
N LEU A 264 -32.19 -28.51 -14.92
CA LEU A 264 -31.97 -27.82 -16.19
C LEU A 264 -30.77 -26.90 -16.05
N THR A 265 -29.74 -27.16 -16.85
CA THR A 265 -28.52 -26.36 -16.90
C THR A 265 -28.44 -25.67 -18.25
N ILE A 266 -28.36 -24.34 -18.25
CA ILE A 266 -28.21 -23.51 -19.45
C ILE A 266 -26.84 -22.85 -19.37
N GLN A 267 -26.01 -23.10 -20.39
CA GLN A 267 -24.68 -22.51 -20.51
C GLN A 267 -24.68 -21.46 -21.61
N PHE A 268 -24.24 -20.25 -21.28
CA PHE A 268 -24.05 -19.14 -22.22
C PHE A 268 -22.56 -18.97 -22.53
N ARG A 269 -22.23 -18.86 -23.82
CA ARG A 269 -20.87 -18.66 -24.36
C ARG A 269 -20.75 -17.33 -25.10
#